data_AF-A0A7C5GR20-F1
#
_entry.id   AF-A0A7C5GR20-F1
#
_cell.length_a   1.000
_cell.length_b   1.000
_cell.length_c   1.000
_cell.angle_alpha   90.00
_cell.angle_beta   90.00
_cell.angle_gamma   90.00
#
_symmetry.space_group_name_H-M   'P 1'
#
loop_
_entity.id
_entity.type
_entity.pdbx_description
1 polymer ?
#
loop_
_entity_poly.entity_id
_entity_poly.type
_entity_poly.pdbx_seq_one_letter_code
_entity_poly.pdbx_strand_id
1 'polypeptide(L)'
;IVENIFENRFQHAQELARMGACITIHSKTAYVKGVKSLKGAEVFSTDLRASAGLVIAGLMAEGKSIIRNIYHLDRGYDHIEQKLEKIGAKVKRINS
;
A
#
# COMPACT_ATOMS: atom_id res chain seq x y z
N ILE A 1 12.87 6.77 8.23
CA ILE A 1 12.70 7.46 6.93
C ILE A 1 12.38 8.92 7.23
N VAL A 2 13.06 9.88 6.60
CA VAL A 2 12.80 11.32 6.79
C VAL A 2 12.33 11.90 5.46
N GLU A 3 11.22 12.61 5.47
CA GLU A 3 10.69 13.34 4.31
C GLU A 3 11.03 14.82 4.47
N ASN A 4 11.55 15.47 3.43
CA ASN A 4 11.98 16.89 3.51
C ASN A 4 11.27 17.78 2.48
N ILE A 5 10.50 17.19 1.57
CA ILE A 5 9.86 17.89 0.45
C ILE A 5 8.35 18.03 0.71
N PHE A 6 7.71 16.98 1.23
CA PHE A 6 6.25 16.93 1.39
C PHE A 6 5.84 16.58 2.82
N GLU A 7 5.36 17.55 3.59
CA GLU A 7 5.01 17.37 5.01
C GLU A 7 3.95 16.27 5.25
N ASN A 8 3.04 16.05 4.29
CA ASN A 8 1.93 15.10 4.40
C ASN A 8 2.14 13.77 3.64
N ARG A 9 3.38 13.35 3.37
CA ARG A 9 3.63 12.17 2.52
C ARG A 9 3.39 10.81 3.19
N PHE A 10 3.13 10.75 4.49
CA PHE A 10 3.00 9.47 5.22
C PHE A 10 1.57 8.99 5.43
N GLN A 11 0.59 9.48 4.67
CA GLN A 11 -0.83 9.07 4.80
C GLN A 11 -1.02 7.55 4.70
N HIS A 12 -0.25 6.87 3.85
CA HIS A 12 -0.29 5.42 3.67
C HIS A 12 0.20 4.61 4.87
N ALA A 13 0.90 5.23 5.83
CA ALA A 13 1.38 4.51 7.01
C ALA A 13 0.24 3.98 7.88
N GLN A 14 -0.89 4.69 7.96
CA GLN A 14 -2.06 4.23 8.70
C GLN A 14 -2.66 2.96 8.07
N GLU A 15 -2.76 2.94 6.75
CA GLU A 15 -3.27 1.78 6.00
C GLU A 15 -2.32 0.59 6.09
N LEU A 16 -1.00 0.81 6.05
CA LEU A 16 -0.01 -0.23 6.35
C LEU A 16 -0.12 -0.74 7.79
N ALA A 17 -0.41 0.14 8.76
CA ALA A 17 -0.62 -0.26 10.15
C ALA A 17 -1.87 -1.15 10.31
N ARG A 18 -2.93 -0.92 9.51
CA ARG A 18 -4.11 -1.83 9.44
C ARG A 18 -3.73 -3.23 8.95
N MET A 19 -2.70 -3.33 8.12
CA MET A 19 -2.10 -4.60 7.69
C MET A 19 -1.10 -5.19 8.69
N GLY A 20 -0.96 -4.58 9.88
CA GLY A 20 -0.06 -5.05 10.94
C GLY A 20 1.37 -4.53 10.84
N ALA A 21 1.65 -3.51 10.03
CA ALA A 21 2.96 -2.87 10.00
C ALA A 21 3.23 -2.08 11.30
N CYS A 22 4.46 -2.15 11.81
CA CYS A 22 4.89 -1.36 12.96
C CYS A 22 5.54 -0.06 12.47
N ILE A 23 4.73 0.99 12.35
CA ILE A 23 5.14 2.31 11.85
C ILE A 23 4.68 3.39 12.82
N THR A 24 5.58 4.29 13.19
CA THR A 24 5.26 5.47 13.99
C THR A 24 5.74 6.72 13.26
N ILE A 25 4.85 7.70 13.09
CA ILE A 25 5.18 8.99 12.47
C ILE A 25 5.40 10.02 13.56
N HIS A 26 6.50 10.75 13.46
CA HIS A 26 6.78 11.93 14.26
C HIS A 26 7.18 13.08 13.34
N SER A 27 6.27 14.04 13.16
CA SER A 27 6.43 15.13 12.19
C SER A 27 6.80 14.55 10.81
N LYS A 28 7.93 14.95 10.25
CA LYS A 28 8.44 14.52 8.94
C LYS A 28 9.23 13.20 8.96
N THR A 29 9.23 12.48 10.07
CA THR A 29 10.00 11.24 10.23
C THR A 29 9.08 10.06 10.48
N ALA A 30 9.21 9.01 9.66
CA ALA A 30 8.58 7.71 9.89
C ALA A 30 9.61 6.71 10.43
N TYR A 31 9.34 6.17 11.61
CA TYR A 31 10.07 5.07 12.23
C TYR A 31 9.38 3.76 11.85
N VAL A 32 10.11 2.87 11.20
CA VAL A 32 9.58 1.60 10.70
C VAL A 32 10.36 0.47 11.36
N LYS A 33 9.67 -0.39 12.10
CA LYS A 33 10.23 -1.62 12.64
C LYS A 33 9.73 -2.80 11.81
N GLY A 34 10.67 -3.63 11.34
CA GLY A 34 10.32 -4.86 10.62
C GLY A 34 9.43 -5.77 11.47
N VAL A 35 8.43 -6.37 10.82
CA VAL A 35 7.51 -7.35 11.42
C VAL A 35 7.67 -8.69 10.70
N LYS A 36 7.28 -9.79 11.36
CA LYS A 36 7.39 -11.14 10.79
C LYS A 36 6.58 -11.28 9.49
N SER A 37 5.35 -10.79 9.50
CA SER A 37 4.47 -10.77 8.33
C SER A 37 3.43 -9.67 8.47
N LEU A 38 2.92 -9.22 7.32
CA LEU A 38 1.70 -8.43 7.23
C LEU A 38 0.49 -9.36 7.18
N LYS A 39 -0.68 -8.83 7.52
CA LYS A 39 -1.96 -9.53 7.44
C LYS A 39 -2.84 -8.89 6.37
N GLY A 40 -3.58 -9.73 5.68
CA GLY A 40 -4.57 -9.31 4.72
C GLY A 40 -5.63 -8.42 5.38
N ALA A 41 -5.91 -7.27 4.79
CA ALA A 41 -6.87 -6.31 5.30
C ALA A 41 -7.55 -5.55 4.15
N GLU A 42 -8.70 -4.95 4.46
CA GLU A 42 -9.28 -3.92 3.60
C GLU A 42 -8.61 -2.58 3.88
N VAL A 43 -8.00 -2.00 2.85
CA VAL A 43 -7.24 -0.75 2.92
C VAL A 43 -7.66 0.21 1.82
N PHE A 44 -7.43 1.50 2.05
CA PHE A 44 -7.84 2.57 1.15
C PHE A 44 -6.64 3.25 0.53
N SER A 45 -6.64 3.36 -0.79
CA SER A 45 -5.69 4.22 -1.45
C SER A 45 -5.99 5.71 -1.17
N THR A 46 -4.96 6.47 -0.82
CA THR A 46 -5.02 7.92 -0.52
C THR A 46 -4.31 8.78 -1.56
N ASP A 47 -3.34 8.21 -2.29
CA ASP A 47 -2.59 8.91 -3.32
C ASP A 47 -1.95 7.93 -4.32
N LEU A 48 -1.39 8.47 -5.41
CA LEU A 48 -0.84 7.68 -6.49
C LEU A 48 0.26 6.70 -6.02
N ARG A 49 1.26 7.19 -5.27
CA ARG A 49 2.44 6.37 -4.94
C ARG A 49 2.16 5.49 -3.71
N ALA A 50 1.37 5.97 -2.76
CA ALA A 50 0.81 5.16 -1.69
C ALA A 50 0.08 3.93 -2.22
N SER A 51 -0.75 4.10 -3.27
CA SER A 51 -1.49 3.00 -3.88
C SER A 51 -0.58 1.82 -4.24
N ALA A 52 0.53 2.10 -4.92
CA ALA A 52 1.48 1.07 -5.34
C ALA A 52 2.17 0.41 -4.13
N GLY A 53 2.48 1.19 -3.09
CA GLY A 53 2.98 0.65 -1.83
C GLY A 53 2.01 -0.34 -1.19
N LEU A 54 0.72 -0.03 -1.17
CA LEU A 54 -0.33 -0.92 -0.66
C LEU A 54 -0.50 -2.18 -1.50
N VAL A 55 -0.34 -2.08 -2.84
CA VAL A 55 -0.33 -3.26 -3.72
C VAL A 55 0.81 -4.20 -3.34
N ILE A 56 2.03 -3.69 -3.18
CA ILE A 56 3.19 -4.48 -2.77
C ILE A 56 2.97 -5.09 -1.38
N ALA A 57 2.47 -4.30 -0.42
CA ALA A 57 2.14 -4.78 0.91
C ALA A 57 1.09 -5.91 0.88
N GLY A 58 0.09 -5.79 0.00
CA GLY A 58 -0.93 -6.81 -0.22
C GLY A 58 -0.37 -8.12 -0.78
N LEU A 59 0.60 -8.04 -1.70
CA LEU A 59 1.28 -9.22 -2.24
C LEU A 59 2.16 -9.94 -1.21
N MET A 60 2.67 -9.22 -0.21
CA MET A 60 3.49 -9.77 0.88
C MET A 60 2.67 -10.25 2.09
N ALA A 61 1.40 -9.85 2.19
CA ALA A 61 0.56 -10.12 3.35
C ALA A 61 0.03 -11.57 3.37
N GLU A 62 -0.08 -12.13 4.56
CA GLU A 62 -0.77 -13.39 4.77
C GLU A 62 -2.29 -13.19 4.70
N GLY A 63 -2.94 -13.92 3.80
CA GLY A 63 -4.39 -13.85 3.59
C GLY A 63 -4.76 -13.01 2.38
N LYS A 64 -5.95 -12.39 2.43
CA LYS A 64 -6.48 -11.60 1.31
C LYS A 64 -6.52 -10.12 1.70
N SER A 65 -5.94 -9.27 0.87
CA SER A 65 -6.09 -7.82 0.96
C SER A 65 -7.05 -7.29 -0.09
N ILE A 66 -7.82 -6.27 0.26
CA ILE A 66 -8.71 -5.55 -0.66
C ILE A 66 -8.27 -4.09 -0.65
N ILE A 67 -7.89 -3.56 -1.80
CA ILE A 67 -7.50 -2.16 -1.95
C ILE A 67 -8.66 -1.40 -2.59
N ARG A 68 -9.22 -0.46 -1.83
CA ARG A 68 -10.31 0.44 -2.26
C ARG A 68 -9.73 1.74 -2.86
N ASN A 69 -10.59 2.48 -3.56
CA ASN A 69 -10.27 3.79 -4.16
C ASN A 69 -9.09 3.74 -5.15
N ILE A 70 -9.04 2.69 -5.98
CA ILE A 70 -7.95 2.44 -6.92
C ILE A 70 -7.81 3.50 -8.04
N TYR A 71 -8.74 4.45 -8.16
CA TYR A 71 -8.61 5.57 -9.10
C TYR A 71 -7.28 6.33 -8.93
N HIS A 72 -6.76 6.42 -7.70
CA HIS A 72 -5.46 7.05 -7.47
C HIS A 72 -4.30 6.30 -8.12
N LEU A 73 -4.37 4.96 -8.12
CA LEU A 73 -3.38 4.06 -8.73
C LEU A 73 -3.39 4.24 -10.25
N ASP A 74 -4.58 4.27 -10.83
CA ASP A 74 -4.80 4.34 -12.28
C ASP A 74 -4.21 5.62 -12.89
N ARG A 75 -4.15 6.72 -12.13
CA ARG A 75 -3.57 7.99 -12.59
C ARG A 75 -2.08 7.91 -12.95
N GLY A 76 -1.37 6.87 -12.52
CA GLY A 76 0.06 6.75 -12.84
C GLY A 76 0.58 5.33 -12.96
N TYR A 77 -0.30 4.32 -12.88
CA TYR A 77 0.01 2.95 -13.19
C TYR A 77 -1.06 2.37 -14.10
N ASP A 78 -0.68 2.24 -15.37
CA ASP A 78 -1.51 1.64 -16.39
C ASP A 78 -1.62 0.12 -16.18
N HIS A 79 -2.84 -0.37 -15.95
CA HIS A 79 -3.20 -1.79 -15.83
C HIS A 79 -2.21 -2.63 -15.02
N ILE A 80 -1.81 -2.13 -13.85
CA ILE A 80 -0.75 -2.74 -13.04
C ILE A 80 -1.09 -4.17 -12.62
N GLU A 81 -2.37 -4.47 -12.38
CA GLU A 81 -2.85 -5.82 -12.09
C GLU A 81 -2.45 -6.81 -13.18
N GLN A 82 -2.58 -6.44 -14.45
CA GLN A 82 -2.27 -7.33 -15.58
C GLN A 82 -0.76 -7.56 -15.68
N LYS A 83 0.04 -6.52 -15.42
CA LYS A 83 1.51 -6.60 -15.43
C LYS A 83 2.02 -7.49 -14.30
N LEU A 84 1.40 -7.39 -13.12
CA LEU A 84 1.72 -8.22 -11.97
C LEU A 84 1.26 -9.68 -12.15
N GLU A 85 0.07 -9.91 -12.70
CA GLU A 85 -0.41 -11.26 -13.06
C GLU A 85 0.56 -11.97 -14.03
N LYS A 86 1.09 -11.25 -15.03
CA LYS A 86 2.07 -11.79 -15.99
C LYS A 86 3.37 -12.29 -15.36
N ILE A 87 3.73 -11.79 -14.18
CA ILE A 87 4.90 -12.25 -13.41
C ILE A 87 4.51 -13.20 -12.27
N GLY A 88 3.28 -13.71 -12.26
CA GLY A 88 2.81 -14.73 -11.32
C GLY A 88 2.18 -14.20 -10.03
N ALA A 89 1.93 -12.89 -9.93
CA ALA A 89 1.27 -12.33 -8.76
C ALA A 89 -0.21 -12.75 -8.69
N LYS A 90 -0.69 -13.10 -7.49
CA LYS A 90 -2.10 -13.39 -7.23
C LYS A 90 -2.86 -12.11 -6.93
N VAL A 91 -3.13 -11.33 -7.95
CA VAL A 91 -3.93 -10.10 -7.89
C VAL A 91 -5.08 -10.21 -8.89
N LYS A 92 -6.16 -9.48 -8.65
CA LYS A 92 -7.27 -9.36 -9.61
C LYS A 92 -7.98 -8.03 -9.37
N ARG A 93 -8.38 -7.37 -10.45
CA ARG A 93 -9.27 -6.20 -10.38
C ARG A 93 -10.72 -6.63 -10.26
N ILE A 94 -11.44 -6.04 -9.32
CA ILE A 94 -12.85 -6.29 -9.07
C ILE A 94 -13.60 -5.02 -9.41
N ASN A 95 -14.54 -5.11 -10.34
CA ASN A 95 -15.49 -4.04 -10.60
C ASN A 95 -16.71 -4.30 -9.70
N SER A 96 -17.16 -3.27 -8.98
CA SER A 96 -18.37 -3.28 -8.15
C SER A 96 -19.27 -2.14 -8.59
#